data_AF-A0A356W5I7-F1
#
_entry.id   AF-A0A356W5I7-F1
#
_cell.length_a   1.000
_cell.length_b   1.000
_cell.length_c   1.000
_cell.angle_alpha   90.00
_cell.angle_beta   90.00
_cell.angle_gamma   90.00
#
_symmetry.space_group_name_H-M   'P 1'
#
loop_
_entity.id
_entity.type
_entity.pdbx_description
1 polymer ?
#
loop_
_entity_poly.entity_id
_entity_poly.type
_entity_poly.pdbx_seq_one_letter_code
_entity_poly.pdbx_strand_id
1 'polypeptide(L)'
;MFFPFALTIRTVARTALGGVAIAAFLTACAPAVDDSGTPRRIAREVDELLTSIARNELADDPELATRLGLTESSTGYRFNAYLTDRSQAAYERMRVKRLETLEALLAAPRPAEGGTQSRHLITVTQAYRTAESLFVSGHGQTGLGQAFPYVADHMRGAYIDVPDLLTGAHPFNTAQDARDYVTRLSQLPG
;
A
#
# COMPACT_ATOMS: atom_id res chain seq x y z
N MET A 1 -58.78 68.78 7.10
CA MET A 1 -58.26 67.82 6.11
C MET A 1 -58.35 66.42 6.72
N PHE A 2 -59.34 65.65 6.28
CA PHE A 2 -59.58 64.18 6.39
C PHE A 2 -59.54 63.42 7.75
N PHE A 3 -60.72 62.87 8.13
CA PHE A 3 -61.00 61.63 8.90
C PHE A 3 -61.00 60.39 7.92
N PRO A 4 -61.35 59.11 8.28
CA PRO A 4 -61.28 58.29 9.52
C PRO A 4 -60.77 56.82 9.25
N PHE A 5 -61.02 55.90 10.21
CA PHE A 5 -61.26 54.42 10.10
C PHE A 5 -60.21 53.43 10.65
N ALA A 6 -60.66 52.69 11.68
CA ALA A 6 -60.15 51.38 12.08
C ALA A 6 -60.81 50.28 11.24
N LEU A 7 -60.05 49.27 10.82
CA LEU A 7 -60.60 48.00 10.33
C LEU A 7 -59.70 46.84 10.75
N THR A 8 -60.23 45.98 11.62
CA THR A 8 -59.70 44.66 11.94
C THR A 8 -60.14 43.69 10.84
N ILE A 9 -59.21 43.02 10.12
CA ILE A 9 -59.53 41.82 9.33
C ILE A 9 -58.43 40.76 9.49
N ARG A 10 -58.83 39.70 10.19
CA ARG A 10 -58.54 38.25 10.07
C ARG A 10 -57.29 37.76 9.32
N THR A 11 -56.59 36.87 10.03
CA THR A 11 -55.72 35.79 9.58
C THR A 11 -56.18 35.07 8.30
N VAL A 12 -55.25 34.84 7.38
CA VAL A 12 -55.23 33.64 6.52
C VAL A 12 -53.78 33.18 6.39
N ALA A 13 -53.40 32.22 7.22
CA ALA A 13 -52.32 31.30 6.91
C ALA A 13 -52.76 30.44 5.71
N ARG A 14 -52.02 30.51 4.61
CA ARG A 14 -52.14 29.58 3.48
C ARG A 14 -50.74 29.12 3.07
N THR A 15 -50.31 28.07 3.74
CA THR A 15 -49.67 26.88 3.17
C THR A 15 -49.18 27.03 1.72
N ALA A 16 -47.86 27.18 1.56
CA ALA A 16 -47.15 26.80 0.34
C ALA A 16 -46.01 25.83 0.71
N LEU A 17 -46.39 24.70 1.31
CA LEU A 17 -45.57 23.50 1.44
C LEU A 17 -46.20 22.46 0.51
N GLY A 18 -45.67 22.32 -0.69
CA GLY A 18 -46.18 21.37 -1.66
C GLY A 18 -45.62 21.64 -3.04
N GLY A 19 -44.39 21.21 -3.30
CA GLY A 19 -43.85 21.32 -4.65
C GLY A 19 -42.36 21.08 -4.86
N VAL A 20 -41.61 20.46 -3.95
CA VAL A 20 -40.22 20.02 -4.24
C VAL A 20 -39.93 18.71 -3.50
N ALA A 21 -40.57 17.61 -3.89
CA ALA A 21 -40.30 16.29 -3.29
C ALA A 21 -40.20 15.15 -4.30
N ILE A 22 -40.00 15.45 -5.60
CA ILE A 22 -39.91 14.41 -6.65
C ILE A 22 -38.49 14.31 -7.25
N ALA A 23 -37.60 15.28 -7.02
CA ALA A 23 -36.23 15.23 -7.55
C ALA A 23 -35.24 14.42 -6.69
N ALA A 24 -35.62 13.98 -5.48
CA ALA A 24 -34.71 13.30 -4.55
C ALA A 24 -34.58 11.77 -4.76
N PHE A 25 -35.42 11.16 -5.60
CA PHE A 25 -35.40 9.70 -5.80
C PHE A 25 -34.51 9.24 -6.98
N LEU A 26 -34.09 10.15 -7.88
CA LEU A 26 -33.25 9.79 -9.03
C LEU A 26 -31.74 9.81 -8.74
N THR A 27 -31.31 10.41 -7.62
CA THR A 27 -29.90 10.43 -7.21
C THR A 27 -29.45 9.17 -6.46
N ALA A 28 -30.37 8.26 -6.12
CA ALA A 28 -30.06 7.02 -5.39
C ALA A 28 -29.44 5.91 -6.27
N CYS A 29 -29.47 6.03 -7.60
CA CYS A 29 -28.95 5.03 -8.54
C CYS A 29 -27.63 5.43 -9.22
N ALA A 30 -27.05 6.59 -8.90
CA ALA A 30 -25.74 6.95 -9.42
C ALA A 30 -24.65 6.11 -8.74
N PRO A 31 -23.75 5.46 -9.49
CA PRO A 31 -22.64 4.72 -8.90
C PRO A 31 -21.80 5.68 -8.06
N ALA A 32 -21.58 5.33 -6.79
CA ALA A 32 -20.73 6.13 -5.92
C ALA A 32 -19.31 6.11 -6.47
N VAL A 33 -18.82 7.28 -6.87
CA VAL A 33 -17.45 7.53 -7.33
C VAL A 33 -16.65 8.26 -6.24
N ASP A 34 -15.33 8.19 -6.30
CA ASP A 34 -14.43 9.01 -5.50
C ASP A 34 -14.18 10.40 -6.13
N ASP A 35 -13.34 11.21 -5.49
CA ASP A 35 -13.00 12.57 -5.95
C ASP A 35 -12.29 12.59 -7.32
N SER A 36 -11.74 11.45 -7.75
CA SER A 36 -11.09 11.28 -9.05
C SER A 36 -12.03 10.74 -10.14
N GLY A 37 -13.28 10.43 -9.79
CA GLY A 37 -14.25 9.82 -10.71
C GLY A 37 -14.14 8.29 -10.80
N THR A 38 -13.36 7.64 -9.95
CA THR A 38 -13.23 6.18 -9.92
C THR A 38 -14.42 5.58 -9.17
N PRO A 39 -15.12 4.56 -9.71
CA PRO A 39 -16.14 3.82 -8.97
C PRO A 39 -15.57 3.25 -7.66
N ARG A 40 -16.23 3.49 -6.52
CA ARG A 40 -15.72 3.09 -5.19
C ARG A 40 -15.36 1.60 -5.08
N ARG A 41 -16.05 0.73 -5.83
CA ARG A 41 -15.72 -0.70 -5.91
C ARG A 41 -14.32 -0.93 -6.49
N ILE A 42 -14.03 -0.29 -7.63
CA ILE A 42 -12.72 -0.38 -8.29
C ILE A 42 -11.66 0.22 -7.39
N ALA A 43 -11.95 1.38 -6.78
CA ALA A 43 -11.01 2.02 -5.88
C ALA A 43 -10.63 1.12 -4.70
N ARG A 44 -11.61 0.48 -4.05
CA ARG A 44 -11.33 -0.47 -2.97
C ARG A 44 -10.53 -1.68 -3.45
N GLU A 45 -10.90 -2.26 -4.59
CA GLU A 45 -10.24 -3.46 -5.13
C GLU A 45 -8.77 -3.21 -5.47
N VAL A 46 -8.46 -2.06 -6.08
CA VAL A 46 -7.07 -1.69 -6.39
C VAL A 46 -6.29 -1.36 -5.11
N ASP A 47 -6.90 -0.71 -4.14
CA ASP A 47 -6.26 -0.42 -2.85
C ASP A 47 -5.93 -1.70 -2.07
N GLU A 48 -6.86 -2.65 -2.03
CA GLU A 48 -6.67 -3.98 -1.44
C GLU A 48 -5.53 -4.74 -2.14
N LEU A 49 -5.49 -4.72 -3.48
CA LEU A 49 -4.42 -5.33 -4.25
C LEU A 49 -3.06 -4.70 -3.91
N LEU A 50 -2.92 -3.38 -4.02
CA LEU A 50 -1.66 -2.69 -3.75
C LEU A 50 -1.20 -2.88 -2.30
N THR A 51 -2.13 -2.86 -1.35
CA THR A 51 -1.86 -3.14 0.06
C THR A 51 -1.36 -4.57 0.27
N SER A 52 -1.98 -5.55 -0.39
CA SER A 52 -1.54 -6.96 -0.31
C SER A 52 -0.12 -7.13 -0.85
N ILE A 53 0.20 -6.47 -1.96
CA ILE A 53 1.54 -6.48 -2.56
C ILE A 53 2.57 -5.88 -1.61
N ALA A 54 2.27 -4.71 -1.02
CA ALA A 54 3.15 -4.06 -0.07
C ALA A 54 3.43 -4.94 1.17
N ARG A 55 2.39 -5.61 1.70
CA ARG A 55 2.55 -6.56 2.81
C ARG A 55 3.40 -7.77 2.44
N ASN A 56 3.23 -8.30 1.23
CA ASN A 56 4.00 -9.44 0.75
C ASN A 56 5.49 -9.08 0.58
N GLU A 57 5.81 -7.92 -0.01
CA GLU A 57 7.20 -7.47 -0.14
C GLU A 57 7.85 -7.22 1.23
N LEU A 58 7.11 -6.69 2.22
CA LEU A 58 7.62 -6.57 3.60
C LEU A 58 7.84 -7.94 4.25
N ALA A 59 6.94 -8.89 4.05
CA ALA A 59 7.05 -10.24 4.62
C ALA A 59 8.25 -10.99 4.05
N ASP A 60 8.57 -10.78 2.77
CA ASP A 60 9.74 -11.36 2.13
C ASP A 60 11.05 -10.66 2.51
N ASP A 61 11.00 -9.39 2.95
CA ASP A 61 12.16 -8.61 3.43
C ASP A 61 11.92 -8.04 4.85
N PRO A 62 12.08 -8.86 5.91
CA PRO A 62 11.90 -8.41 7.30
C PRO A 62 12.90 -7.32 7.71
N GLU A 63 14.04 -7.23 7.06
CA GLU A 63 15.06 -6.22 7.33
C GLU A 63 14.60 -4.83 6.84
N LEU A 64 13.92 -4.78 5.69
CA LEU A 64 13.29 -3.56 5.19
C LEU A 64 12.25 -3.02 6.19
N ALA A 65 11.42 -3.89 6.77
CA ALA A 65 10.43 -3.48 7.77
C ALA A 65 11.09 -2.82 9.00
N THR A 66 12.22 -3.36 9.47
CA THR A 66 13.03 -2.74 10.54
C THR A 66 13.59 -1.39 10.10
N ARG A 67 14.20 -1.30 8.91
CA ARG A 67 14.82 -0.05 8.42
C ARG A 67 13.80 1.08 8.21
N LEU A 68 12.57 0.74 7.84
CA LEU A 68 11.47 1.69 7.72
C LEU A 68 10.92 2.15 9.07
N GLY A 69 11.39 1.59 10.19
CA GLY A 69 10.90 1.93 11.53
C GLY A 69 9.46 1.50 11.75
N LEU A 70 8.99 0.47 11.03
CA LEU A 70 7.64 -0.05 11.20
C LEU A 70 7.49 -0.70 12.59
N THR A 71 6.25 -0.88 13.00
CA THR A 71 5.92 -1.62 14.22
C THR A 71 5.36 -2.99 13.84
N GLU A 72 5.70 -4.04 14.59
CA GLU A 72 5.17 -5.40 14.34
C GLU A 72 3.63 -5.46 14.40
N SER A 73 3.02 -4.56 15.19
CA SER A 73 1.56 -4.40 15.22
C SER A 73 1.00 -3.81 13.93
N SER A 74 1.73 -2.92 13.25
CA SER A 74 1.30 -2.33 11.96
C SER A 74 1.43 -3.29 10.79
N THR A 75 2.40 -4.20 10.82
CA THR A 75 2.63 -5.20 9.76
C THR A 75 1.85 -6.50 9.99
N GLY A 76 1.48 -6.80 11.24
CA GLY A 76 0.72 -8.00 11.60
C GLY A 76 1.56 -9.27 11.73
N TYR A 77 2.89 -9.17 11.68
CA TYR A 77 3.81 -10.28 11.93
C TYR A 77 5.10 -9.77 12.57
N ARG A 78 5.80 -10.68 13.24
CA ARG A 78 7.09 -10.38 13.87
C ARG A 78 8.20 -10.40 12.83
N PHE A 79 8.99 -9.34 12.74
CA PHE A 79 10.07 -9.20 11.76
C PHE A 79 11.42 -8.86 12.40
N ASN A 80 11.45 -8.32 13.62
CA ASN A 80 12.70 -7.92 14.26
C ASN A 80 13.61 -9.10 14.64
N ALA A 81 13.04 -10.31 14.68
CA ALA A 81 13.76 -11.55 14.96
C ALA A 81 14.33 -12.25 13.72
N TYR A 82 14.04 -11.78 12.50
CA TYR A 82 14.38 -12.49 11.27
C TYR A 82 15.36 -11.70 10.40
N LEU A 83 16.21 -12.43 9.68
CA LEU A 83 16.99 -11.93 8.55
C LEU A 83 16.37 -12.42 7.24
N THR A 84 16.61 -11.68 6.16
CA THR A 84 16.13 -12.02 4.83
C THR A 84 16.83 -13.30 4.33
N ASP A 85 16.04 -14.29 3.88
CA ASP A 85 16.55 -15.54 3.30
C ASP A 85 17.21 -15.24 1.95
N ARG A 86 18.54 -15.34 1.91
CA ARG A 86 19.37 -15.06 0.74
C ARG A 86 19.78 -16.33 -0.02
N SER A 87 19.11 -17.45 0.24
CA SER A 87 19.36 -18.70 -0.48
C SER A 87 18.90 -18.63 -1.94
N GLN A 88 19.48 -19.47 -2.80
CA GLN A 88 19.00 -19.64 -4.17
C GLN A 88 17.52 -20.06 -4.19
N ALA A 89 17.09 -20.88 -3.23
CA ALA A 89 15.70 -21.31 -3.14
C ALA A 89 14.75 -20.12 -2.88
N ALA A 90 15.13 -19.17 -2.02
CA ALA A 90 14.36 -17.95 -1.83
C ALA A 90 14.32 -17.07 -3.08
N TYR A 91 15.45 -16.94 -3.78
CA TYR A 91 15.54 -16.22 -5.04
C TYR A 91 14.56 -16.76 -6.09
N GLU A 92 14.53 -18.08 -6.30
CA GLU A 92 13.60 -18.71 -7.27
C GLU A 92 12.13 -18.57 -6.84
N ARG A 93 11.83 -18.72 -5.54
CA ARG A 93 10.47 -18.51 -5.03
C ARG A 93 10.02 -17.07 -5.25
N MET A 94 10.89 -16.09 -4.99
CA MET A 94 10.61 -14.68 -5.21
C MET A 94 10.29 -14.40 -6.68
N ARG A 95 11.06 -14.99 -7.61
CA ARG A 95 10.81 -14.85 -9.05
C ARG A 95 9.40 -15.32 -9.44
N VAL A 96 8.98 -16.49 -8.95
CA VAL A 96 7.63 -17.01 -9.23
C VAL A 96 6.55 -16.09 -8.64
N LYS A 97 6.69 -15.67 -7.37
CA LYS A 97 5.74 -14.75 -6.72
C LYS A 97 5.60 -13.42 -7.47
N ARG A 98 6.69 -12.90 -8.04
CA ARG A 98 6.67 -11.63 -8.78
C ARG A 98 6.00 -11.75 -10.14
N LEU A 99 6.13 -12.88 -10.82
CA LEU A 99 5.35 -13.19 -12.02
C LEU A 99 3.84 -13.23 -11.72
N GLU A 100 3.44 -13.93 -10.65
CA GLU A 100 2.04 -13.99 -10.21
C GLU A 100 1.50 -12.60 -9.84
N THR A 101 2.32 -11.81 -9.15
CA THR A 101 1.96 -10.43 -8.78
C THR A 101 1.82 -9.53 -10.00
N LEU A 102 2.71 -9.67 -10.99
CA LEU A 102 2.60 -8.94 -12.25
C LEU A 102 1.33 -9.32 -13.01
N GLU A 103 0.96 -10.60 -13.05
CA GLU A 103 -0.29 -11.05 -13.65
C GLU A 103 -1.51 -10.40 -12.97
N ALA A 104 -1.54 -10.38 -11.63
CA ALA A 104 -2.59 -9.71 -10.86
C ALA A 104 -2.65 -8.20 -11.14
N LEU A 105 -1.51 -7.51 -11.22
CA LEU A 105 -1.43 -6.09 -11.55
C LEU A 105 -1.93 -5.78 -12.97
N LEU A 106 -1.71 -6.69 -13.92
CA LEU A 106 -2.19 -6.54 -15.29
C LEU A 106 -3.69 -6.80 -15.43
N ALA A 107 -4.23 -7.72 -14.64
CA ALA A 107 -5.65 -8.05 -14.58
C ALA A 107 -6.47 -7.05 -13.74
N ALA A 108 -5.82 -6.24 -12.91
CA ALA A 108 -6.48 -5.31 -12.00
C ALA A 108 -7.42 -4.33 -12.73
N PRO A 109 -8.59 -4.01 -12.15
CA PRO A 109 -9.50 -3.02 -12.74
C PRO A 109 -8.83 -1.65 -12.78
N ARG A 110 -9.10 -0.87 -13.83
CA ARG A 110 -8.46 0.43 -14.05
C ARG A 110 -9.22 1.54 -13.31
N PRO A 111 -8.58 2.27 -12.38
CA PRO A 111 -9.14 3.50 -11.82
C PRO A 111 -9.26 4.58 -12.90
N ALA A 112 -9.97 5.66 -12.58
CA ALA A 112 -10.10 6.81 -13.47
C ALA A 112 -8.72 7.36 -13.89
N GLU A 113 -8.58 7.67 -15.18
CA GLU A 113 -7.32 8.16 -15.73
C GLU A 113 -6.88 9.47 -15.08
N GLY A 114 -5.57 9.65 -14.93
CA GLY A 114 -4.98 10.86 -14.34
C GLY A 114 -5.08 10.95 -12.81
N GLY A 115 -5.96 10.15 -12.17
CA GLY A 115 -6.10 10.06 -10.72
C GLY A 115 -4.88 9.43 -10.02
N THR A 116 -4.71 9.76 -8.73
CA THR A 116 -3.57 9.28 -7.91
C THR A 116 -3.47 7.76 -7.88
N GLN A 117 -4.59 7.05 -7.71
CA GLN A 117 -4.59 5.59 -7.68
C GLN A 117 -4.21 4.96 -9.03
N SER A 118 -4.65 5.56 -10.13
CA SER A 118 -4.25 5.13 -11.49
C SER A 118 -2.74 5.25 -11.67
N ARG A 119 -2.14 6.36 -11.21
CA ARG A 119 -0.68 6.56 -11.23
C ARG A 119 0.05 5.51 -10.38
N HIS A 120 -0.42 5.24 -9.16
CA HIS A 120 0.17 4.22 -8.30
C HIS A 120 0.13 2.84 -8.95
N LEU A 121 -1.02 2.42 -9.50
CA LEU A 121 -1.15 1.15 -10.18
C LEU A 121 -0.19 1.05 -11.38
N ILE A 122 -0.09 2.11 -12.20
CA ILE A 122 0.84 2.17 -13.33
C ILE A 122 2.30 2.06 -12.86
N THR A 123 2.70 2.84 -11.84
CA THR A 123 4.06 2.83 -11.31
C THR A 123 4.45 1.46 -10.77
N VAL A 124 3.58 0.83 -9.96
CA VAL A 124 3.85 -0.49 -9.41
C VAL A 124 3.90 -1.54 -10.53
N THR A 125 2.96 -1.51 -11.47
CA THR A 125 3.00 -2.40 -12.66
C THR A 125 4.32 -2.27 -13.41
N GLN A 126 4.80 -1.04 -13.63
CA GLN A 126 6.06 -0.81 -14.33
C GLN A 126 7.26 -1.29 -13.52
N ALA A 127 7.28 -1.11 -12.20
CA ALA A 127 8.34 -1.61 -11.34
C ALA A 127 8.48 -3.14 -11.44
N TYR A 128 7.35 -3.87 -11.43
CA TYR A 128 7.33 -5.32 -11.61
C TYR A 128 7.75 -5.75 -13.02
N ARG A 129 7.30 -5.08 -14.08
CA ARG A 129 7.77 -5.34 -15.45
C ARG A 129 9.28 -5.19 -15.57
N THR A 130 9.82 -4.12 -14.99
CA THR A 130 11.26 -3.87 -14.99
C THR A 130 12.01 -4.95 -14.21
N ALA A 131 11.53 -5.30 -13.00
CA ALA A 131 12.13 -6.36 -12.20
C ALA A 131 12.17 -7.69 -12.97
N GLU A 132 11.06 -8.12 -13.58
CA GLU A 132 11.00 -9.34 -14.39
C GLU A 132 11.99 -9.33 -15.55
N SER A 133 12.16 -8.20 -16.23
CA SER A 133 13.13 -8.08 -17.32
C SER A 133 14.59 -8.28 -16.85
N LEU A 134 14.88 -7.90 -15.60
CA LEU A 134 16.21 -8.00 -14.99
C LEU A 134 16.46 -9.39 -14.39
N PHE A 135 15.41 -10.07 -13.93
CA PHE A 135 15.47 -11.46 -13.45
C PHE A 135 15.94 -12.45 -14.52
N VAL A 136 15.82 -12.12 -15.81
CA VAL A 136 16.27 -12.99 -16.92
C VAL A 136 17.76 -13.32 -16.83
N SER A 137 18.58 -12.46 -16.20
CA SER A 137 20.01 -12.74 -15.97
C SER A 137 20.26 -13.96 -15.09
N GLY A 138 19.32 -14.32 -14.20
CA GLY A 138 19.40 -15.50 -13.34
C GLY A 138 20.50 -15.46 -12.27
N HIS A 139 21.13 -14.30 -12.05
CA HIS A 139 22.17 -14.13 -11.05
C HIS A 139 22.14 -12.74 -10.42
N GLY A 140 22.91 -12.56 -9.34
CA GLY A 140 22.99 -11.31 -8.61
C GLY A 140 21.78 -11.07 -7.71
N GLN A 141 21.54 -9.80 -7.40
CA GLN A 141 20.43 -9.38 -6.55
C GLN A 141 19.49 -8.50 -7.37
N THR A 142 18.22 -8.91 -7.48
CA THR A 142 17.19 -8.15 -8.21
C THR A 142 15.96 -7.95 -7.33
N GLY A 143 15.48 -6.71 -7.29
CA GLY A 143 14.30 -6.30 -6.56
C GLY A 143 13.54 -5.20 -7.28
N LEU A 144 12.50 -4.69 -6.63
CA LEU A 144 11.74 -3.55 -7.14
C LEU A 144 12.62 -2.29 -7.07
N GLY A 145 13.14 -1.84 -8.23
CA GLY A 145 13.99 -0.64 -8.33
C GLY A 145 15.47 -0.84 -7.99
N GLN A 146 15.91 -2.07 -7.73
CA GLN A 146 17.31 -2.40 -7.45
C GLN A 146 17.76 -3.61 -8.28
N ALA A 147 18.96 -3.51 -8.87
CA ALA A 147 19.58 -4.60 -9.61
C ALA A 147 21.10 -4.50 -9.50
N PHE A 148 21.69 -5.53 -8.89
CA PHE A 148 23.14 -5.65 -8.74
C PHE A 148 23.59 -6.96 -9.41
N PRO A 149 24.69 -6.94 -10.19
CA PRO A 149 25.15 -8.12 -10.92
C PRO A 149 25.69 -9.23 -9.99
N TYR A 150 26.11 -8.87 -8.77
CA TYR A 150 26.67 -9.78 -7.77
C TYR A 150 25.85 -9.73 -6.48
N VAL A 151 25.76 -10.87 -5.77
CA VAL A 151 25.06 -10.98 -4.47
C VAL A 151 25.83 -10.28 -3.34
N ALA A 152 27.15 -10.14 -3.51
CA ALA A 152 28.03 -9.44 -2.61
C ALA A 152 29.12 -8.72 -3.43
N ASP A 153 29.39 -7.46 -3.08
CA ASP A 153 30.48 -6.65 -3.63
C ASP A 153 31.07 -5.80 -2.51
N HIS A 154 32.16 -5.07 -2.74
CA HIS A 154 32.84 -4.23 -1.73
C HIS A 154 31.96 -3.17 -1.02
N MET A 155 30.76 -2.88 -1.52
CA MET A 155 29.82 -1.91 -0.97
C MET A 155 28.53 -2.55 -0.43
N ARG A 156 28.26 -3.83 -0.73
CA ARG A 156 26.95 -4.46 -0.50
C ARG A 156 27.02 -5.96 -0.21
N GLY A 157 25.93 -6.49 0.33
CA GLY A 157 25.75 -7.91 0.61
C GLY A 157 25.60 -8.14 2.12
N ALA A 158 25.17 -9.34 2.50
CA ALA A 158 24.83 -9.65 3.89
C ALA A 158 25.95 -9.31 4.90
N TYR A 159 27.21 -9.42 4.50
CA TYR A 159 28.37 -9.11 5.34
C TYR A 159 28.55 -7.62 5.66
N ILE A 160 27.90 -6.72 4.90
CA ILE A 160 27.81 -5.28 5.16
C ILE A 160 26.42 -4.93 5.69
N ASP A 161 25.38 -5.40 5.01
CA ASP A 161 23.99 -5.00 5.26
C ASP A 161 23.48 -5.48 6.62
N VAL A 162 23.89 -6.67 7.08
CA VAL A 162 23.45 -7.22 8.37
C VAL A 162 24.13 -6.50 9.55
N PRO A 163 25.46 -6.29 9.58
CA PRO A 163 26.07 -5.46 10.62
C PRO A 163 25.49 -4.04 10.69
N ASP A 164 25.25 -3.41 9.52
CA ASP A 164 24.59 -2.09 9.45
C ASP A 164 23.18 -2.12 10.04
N LEU A 165 22.36 -3.11 9.67
CA LEU A 165 21.03 -3.32 10.25
C LEU A 165 21.09 -3.48 11.77
N LEU A 166 21.99 -4.33 12.25
CA LEU A 166 22.10 -4.70 13.66
C LEU A 166 22.59 -3.54 14.54
N THR A 167 23.44 -2.66 14.00
CA THR A 167 24.03 -1.55 14.75
C THR A 167 23.29 -0.22 14.55
N GLY A 168 22.66 -0.02 13.39
CA GLY A 168 22.00 1.25 13.02
C GLY A 168 20.48 1.26 13.14
N ALA A 169 19.80 0.13 12.88
CA ALA A 169 18.33 0.11 12.75
C ALA A 169 17.60 -0.81 13.73
N HIS A 170 18.26 -1.87 14.24
CA HIS A 170 17.62 -2.77 15.20
C HIS A 170 17.27 -2.03 16.50
N PRO A 171 16.02 -2.15 17.00
CA PRO A 171 15.60 -1.46 18.22
C PRO A 171 16.25 -2.06 19.48
N PHE A 172 16.37 -1.27 20.55
CA PHE A 172 16.90 -1.71 21.86
C PHE A 172 16.10 -1.13 23.03
N ASN A 173 14.79 -0.97 22.86
CA ASN A 173 13.91 -0.36 23.85
C ASN A 173 13.41 -1.36 24.90
N THR A 174 13.37 -2.65 24.55
CA THR A 174 12.81 -3.70 25.41
C THR A 174 13.72 -4.91 25.54
N ALA A 175 13.46 -5.73 26.57
CA ALA A 175 14.11 -7.03 26.70
C ALA A 175 13.78 -7.99 25.55
N GLN A 176 12.64 -7.79 24.86
CA GLN A 176 12.31 -8.59 23.68
C GLN A 176 13.21 -8.20 22.50
N ASP A 177 13.49 -6.90 22.32
CA ASP A 177 14.36 -6.42 21.26
C ASP A 177 15.75 -7.04 21.40
N ALA A 178 16.31 -7.06 22.61
CA ALA A 178 17.60 -7.72 22.87
C ALA A 178 17.59 -9.24 22.54
N ARG A 179 16.47 -9.94 22.76
CA ARG A 179 16.33 -11.35 22.35
C ARG A 179 16.25 -11.49 20.83
N ASP A 180 15.56 -10.58 20.18
CA ASP A 180 15.42 -10.57 18.72
C ASP A 180 16.76 -10.29 18.04
N TYR A 181 17.58 -9.40 18.62
CA TYR A 181 18.97 -9.16 18.23
C TYR A 181 19.80 -10.44 18.24
N VAL A 182 19.79 -11.17 19.36
CA VAL A 182 20.50 -12.45 19.49
C VAL A 182 19.95 -13.49 18.51
N THR A 183 18.64 -13.49 18.27
CA THR A 183 18.00 -14.39 17.29
C THR A 183 18.51 -14.10 15.87
N ARG A 184 18.67 -12.83 15.48
CA ARG A 184 19.30 -12.47 14.20
C ARG A 184 20.75 -12.92 14.12
N LEU A 185 21.53 -12.71 15.18
CA LEU A 185 22.93 -13.16 15.22
C LEU A 185 23.04 -14.67 15.03
N SER A 186 22.13 -15.45 15.62
CA SER A 186 22.14 -16.91 15.50
C SER A 186 21.81 -17.43 14.09
N GLN A 187 21.27 -16.58 13.21
CA GLN A 187 20.99 -16.92 11.81
C GLN A 187 22.18 -16.71 10.88
N LEU A 188 23.23 -16.02 11.35
CA LEU A 188 24.45 -15.88 10.57
C LEU A 188 25.22 -17.22 10.54
N PRO A 189 25.81 -17.60 9.40
CA PRO A 189 26.68 -18.76 9.35
C PRO A 189 27.89 -18.52 10.28
N GLY A 190 28.25 -19.54 11.04
CA GLY A 190 29.43 -19.55 11.93
C GLY A 190 30.73 -19.76 11.19
#